data_AF-A0A960EB05-F1
#
_entry.id   AF-A0A960EB05-F1
#
_cell.length_a   1.000
_cell.length_b   1.000
_cell.length_c   1.000
_cell.angle_alpha   90.00
_cell.angle_beta   90.00
_cell.angle_gamma   90.00
#
_symmetry.space_group_name_H-M   'P 1'
#
loop_
_entity.id
_entity.type
_entity.pdbx_description
1 polymer ?
#
loop_
_entity_poly.entity_id
_entity_poly.type
_entity_poly.pdbx_seq_one_letter_code
_entity_poly.pdbx_strand_id
1 'polypeptide(L)' 'ERIMADYDGRPHWGKLHGLTAEVLAERYPRWSDAMAMRDRLDPDRTFRNAYLDAVFGE' A
#
# COMPACT_ATOMS: atom_id res chain seq x y z
N GLU A 1 -3.13 -7.30 -15.03
CA GLU A 1 -3.84 -6.81 -13.83
C GLU A 1 -5.36 -6.85 -13.94
N ARG A 2 -6.00 -6.47 -15.07
CA ARG A 2 -7.48 -6.41 -15.18
C ARG A 2 -8.24 -7.62 -14.63
N ILE A 3 -7.88 -8.84 -15.02
CA ILE A 3 -8.55 -10.06 -14.52
C ILE A 3 -8.45 -10.16 -12.98
N MET A 4 -7.32 -9.76 -12.37
CA MET A 4 -7.16 -9.81 -10.92
C MET A 4 -7.89 -8.68 -10.21
N ALA A 5 -8.08 -7.53 -10.87
CA ALA A 5 -8.84 -6.41 -10.31
C ALA A 5 -10.32 -6.77 -10.14
N ASP A 6 -10.89 -7.58 -11.03
CA ASP A 6 -12.28 -8.05 -10.96
C ASP A 6 -12.56 -8.99 -9.76
N TYR A 7 -11.52 -9.45 -9.05
CA TYR A 7 -11.61 -10.34 -7.89
C TYR A 7 -10.88 -9.79 -6.65
N ASP A 8 -10.73 -8.45 -6.54
CA ASP A 8 -10.03 -7.79 -5.43
C ASP A 8 -8.62 -8.33 -5.17
N GLY A 9 -7.95 -8.75 -6.24
CA GLY A 9 -6.64 -9.39 -6.18
C GLY A 9 -5.59 -8.49 -5.54
N ARG A 10 -4.80 -9.04 -4.63
CA ARG A 10 -3.71 -8.32 -3.97
C ARG A 10 -2.44 -8.39 -4.82
N PRO A 11 -1.70 -7.28 -4.98
CA PRO A 11 -0.46 -7.32 -5.72
C PRO A 11 0.59 -8.09 -4.93
N HIS A 12 1.57 -8.63 -5.65
CA HIS A 12 2.78 -9.11 -5.01
C HIS A 12 3.74 -7.92 -4.86
N TRP A 13 4.02 -7.48 -3.63
CA TRP A 13 4.85 -6.30 -3.37
C TRP A 13 6.26 -6.35 -3.98
N GLY A 14 6.84 -7.54 -4.11
CA GLY A 14 8.14 -7.74 -4.79
C GLY A 14 8.10 -7.65 -6.33
N LYS A 15 6.99 -7.23 -6.94
CA LYS A 15 6.83 -7.06 -8.39
C LYS A 15 6.18 -5.70 -8.68
N LEU A 16 6.43 -5.18 -9.88
CA LEU A 16 5.78 -3.96 -10.35
C LEU A 16 4.26 -4.16 -10.43
N HIS A 17 3.51 -3.20 -9.89
CA HIS A 17 2.07 -3.11 -10.00
C HIS A 17 1.64 -1.64 -10.11
N GLY A 18 0.47 -1.39 -10.70
CA GLY A 18 -0.07 -0.04 -10.92
C GLY A 18 -1.14 0.41 -9.91
N LEU A 19 -1.44 -0.40 -8.89
CA LEU A 19 -2.49 -0.09 -7.92
C LEU A 19 -2.15 1.14 -7.06
N THR A 20 -3.13 2.03 -6.87
CA THR A 20 -3.01 3.23 -6.05
C THR A 20 -3.23 2.93 -4.57
N ALA A 21 -2.83 3.86 -3.70
CA ALA A 21 -3.04 3.76 -2.26
C ALA A 21 -4.53 3.57 -1.89
N GLU A 22 -5.46 4.22 -2.58
CA GLU A 22 -6.89 4.09 -2.35
C GLU A 22 -7.38 2.66 -2.63
N VAL A 23 -6.98 2.11 -3.78
CA VAL A 23 -7.35 0.73 -4.17
C VAL A 23 -6.73 -0.29 -3.21
N LEU A 24 -5.50 -0.03 -2.73
CA LEU A 24 -4.85 -0.89 -1.75
C LEU A 24 -5.54 -0.79 -0.39
N ALA A 25 -5.96 0.39 0.04
CA ALA A 25 -6.69 0.58 1.29
C ALA A 25 -8.01 -0.21 1.33
N GLU A 26 -8.73 -0.28 0.21
CA GLU A 26 -9.96 -1.09 0.08
C GLU A 26 -9.66 -2.60 0.14
N ARG A 27 -8.57 -3.06 -0.47
CA ARG A 27 -8.22 -4.50 -0.56
C ARG A 27 -7.61 -5.09 0.70
N TYR A 28 -7.09 -4.24 1.59
CA TYR A 28 -6.45 -4.65 2.84
C TYR A 28 -7.26 -4.15 4.05
N PRO A 29 -8.12 -4.98 4.67
CA PRO A 29 -9.03 -4.54 5.75
C PRO A 29 -8.34 -3.93 6.98
N ARG A 30 -7.04 -4.18 7.16
CA ARG A 30 -6.21 -3.63 8.24
C ARG A 30 -5.25 -2.54 7.77
N TRP A 31 -5.57 -1.87 6.66
CA TRP A 31 -4.74 -0.80 6.11
C TRP A 31 -4.50 0.32 7.12
N SER A 32 -5.57 0.80 7.77
CA SER A 32 -5.51 1.83 8.82
C SER A 32 -4.63 1.43 9.99
N ASP A 33 -4.72 0.18 10.46
CA ASP A 33 -3.85 -0.33 11.53
C ASP A 33 -2.36 -0.29 11.13
N ALA A 34 -2.07 -0.68 9.88
CA ALA A 34 -0.71 -0.66 9.35
C ALA A 34 -0.16 0.77 9.25
N MET A 35 -0.97 1.71 8.77
CA MET A 35 -0.63 3.13 8.70
C MET A 35 -0.38 3.72 10.09
N ALA A 36 -1.28 3.47 11.05
CA ALA A 36 -1.12 3.91 12.43
C ALA A 36 0.14 3.33 13.09
N MET A 37 0.49 2.07 12.79
CA MET A 37 1.72 1.47 13.28
C MET A 37 2.96 2.12 12.65
N ARG A 38 2.92 2.45 11.35
CA ARG A 38 3.98 3.18 10.66
C ARG A 38 4.17 4.57 11.27
N ASP A 39 3.09 5.30 11.51
CA ASP A 39 3.14 6.65 12.10
C ASP A 39 3.73 6.64 13.52
N ARG A 40 3.46 5.58 14.30
CA ARG A 40 4.00 5.42 15.65
C ARG A 40 5.47 5.01 15.67
N LEU A 41 5.90 4.14 14.75
CA LEU A 41 7.23 3.54 14.76
C LEU A 41 8.26 4.29 13.92
N ASP A 42 7.81 5.02 12.90
CA ASP A 42 8.66 5.81 12.00
C ASP A 42 8.05 7.20 11.77
N PRO A 43 7.96 8.05 12.83
CA PRO A 43 7.36 9.38 12.74
C PRO A 43 8.11 10.30 11.77
N ASP A 44 9.42 10.12 11.63
CA ASP A 44 10.27 10.92 10.75
C ASP A 44 10.40 10.33 9.33
N ARG A 45 9.68 9.24 9.02
CA ARG A 45 9.67 8.58 7.70
C ARG A 45 11.06 8.16 7.22
N THR A 46 11.91 7.68 8.13
CA THR A 46 13.28 7.22 7.84
C THR A 46 13.33 6.11 6.79
N PHE A 47 12.31 5.24 6.75
CA PHE A 47 12.29 4.10 5.83
C PHE A 47 11.56 4.37 4.51
N ARG A 48 11.16 5.62 4.25
CA ARG A 48 10.46 6.05 3.03
C ARG A 48 11.31 5.84 1.78
N ASN A 49 10.65 5.51 0.67
CA ASN A 49 11.23 5.49 -0.67
C ASN A 49 10.12 5.67 -1.72
N ALA A 50 10.50 5.94 -2.97
CA ALA A 50 9.56 6.21 -4.06
C ALA A 50 8.50 5.12 -4.28
N TYR A 51 8.83 3.85 -3.97
CA TYR A 51 7.86 2.77 -4.06
C TYR A 51 6.82 2.84 -2.94
N LEU A 52 7.27 3.08 -1.70
CA LEU A 52 6.38 3.25 -0.56
C LEU A 52 5.51 4.52 -0.70
N ASP A 53 6.04 5.57 -1.32
CA ASP A 53 5.29 6.79 -1.64
C ASP A 53 4.09 6.47 -2.54
N ALA A 54 4.31 5.67 -3.59
CA ALA A 54 3.25 5.23 -4.49
C ALA A 54 2.24 4.30 -3.79
N VAL A 55 2.71 3.42 -2.91
CA VAL A 55 1.87 2.47 -2.15
C VAL A 55 1.01 3.20 -1.12
N PHE A 56 1.54 4.23 -0.44
CA PHE A 56 0.86 4.91 0.66
C PHE A 56 0.25 6.28 0.30
N GLY A 57 0.53 6.80 -0.90
CA GLY A 57 -0.08 8.04 -1.43
C GLY A 57 0.59 9.33 -0.92
N GLU A 58 1.92 9.34 -0.83
CA GLU A 58 2.74 10.46 -0.28
C GLU A 58 3.58 11.21 -1.33
#